data_AF-A0A059WY88-F1
#
_entry.id   AF-A0A059WY88-F1
#
_cell.length_a   1.000
_cell.length_b   1.000
_cell.length_c   1.000
_cell.angle_alpha   90.00
_cell.angle_beta   90.00
_cell.angle_gamma   90.00
#
_symmetry.space_group_name_H-M   'P 1'
#
loop_
_entity.id
_entity.type
_entity.pdbx_description
1 polymer ?
#
loop_
_entity_poly.entity_id
_entity_poly.type
_entity_poly.pdbx_seq_one_letter_code
_entity_poly.pdbx_strand_id
1 'polypeptide(L)'
;MANHLKRVIRHTVVFCALLFALTPNASCQRKQAASPSPAEQAAAAKREGRGVIWREIPSQIDTSARYLFYLHGMIVENFGIRPTSPEHGVYEYEQILDTLAGKGFVVISEPRPKGTVATEYAAKVAGQINRLISAGRRARAHYGRRRIPRRSHSHRRLLAVEKQKP
;
A
#
# COMPACT_ATOMS: atom_id res chain seq x y z
N MET A 1 4.00 -30.13 57.94
CA MET A 1 4.63 -28.84 57.55
C MET A 1 4.27 -28.38 56.12
N ALA A 2 3.10 -28.71 55.56
CA ALA A 2 2.74 -28.37 54.16
C ALA A 2 1.42 -27.57 54.01
N ASN A 3 0.70 -27.34 55.13
CA ASN A 3 -0.61 -26.68 55.14
C ASN A 3 -0.57 -25.24 55.69
N HIS A 4 0.56 -24.83 56.28
CA HIS A 4 0.75 -23.47 56.80
C HIS A 4 1.18 -22.48 55.71
N LEU A 5 1.89 -22.97 54.69
CA LEU A 5 2.38 -22.18 53.56
C LEU A 5 1.27 -21.80 52.57
N LYS A 6 0.26 -22.66 52.40
CA LYS A 6 -0.90 -22.41 51.53
C LYS A 6 -1.90 -21.39 52.12
N ARG A 7 -1.90 -21.19 53.44
CA ARG A 7 -2.71 -20.17 54.12
C ARG A 7 -2.12 -18.76 53.97
N VAL A 8 -0.79 -18.63 54.05
CA VAL A 8 -0.10 -17.35 53.89
C VAL A 8 -0.31 -16.80 52.48
N ILE A 9 -0.20 -17.64 51.44
CA ILE A 9 -0.31 -17.21 50.03
C ILE A 9 -1.75 -16.78 49.65
N ARG A 10 -2.79 -17.36 50.27
CA ARG A 10 -4.19 -16.94 50.01
C ARG A 10 -4.57 -15.64 50.72
N HIS A 11 -3.96 -15.33 51.86
CA HIS A 11 -4.23 -14.08 52.59
C HIS A 11 -3.49 -12.87 52.02
N THR A 12 -2.31 -13.05 51.40
CA THR A 12 -1.59 -11.95 50.72
C THR A 12 -2.31 -11.47 49.47
N VAL A 13 -3.03 -12.35 48.76
CA VAL A 13 -3.76 -11.99 47.53
C VAL A 13 -5.09 -11.28 47.82
N VAL A 14 -5.72 -11.53 48.97
CA VAL A 14 -6.96 -10.84 49.38
C VAL A 14 -6.68 -9.49 50.07
N PHE A 15 -5.56 -9.36 50.79
CA PHE A 15 -5.22 -8.11 51.48
C PHE A 15 -4.61 -7.04 50.56
N CYS A 16 -4.09 -7.43 49.40
CA CYS A 16 -3.63 -6.47 48.37
C CYS A 16 -4.79 -5.88 47.53
N ALA A 17 -5.99 -6.47 47.62
CA ALA A 17 -7.18 -6.06 46.85
C ALA A 17 -8.12 -5.09 47.60
N LEU A 18 -7.76 -4.64 48.82
CA LEU A 18 -8.66 -3.84 49.68
C LEU A 18 -8.04 -2.54 50.23
N LEU A 19 -6.94 -2.05 49.65
CA LEU A 19 -6.28 -0.78 50.01
C LEU A 19 -6.09 0.19 48.82
N PHE A 20 -6.98 0.12 47.82
CA PHE A 20 -7.01 1.10 46.72
C PHE A 20 -8.43 1.52 46.34
N ALA A 21 -9.29 1.63 47.35
CA ALA A 21 -10.57 2.33 47.24
C ALA A 21 -10.54 3.47 48.26
N LEU A 22 -10.83 4.70 47.80
CA LEU A 22 -10.94 5.97 48.53
C LEU A 22 -9.80 6.98 48.32
N THR A 23 -9.62 7.43 47.09
CA THR A 23 -9.29 8.85 46.83
C THR A 23 -10.13 9.38 45.66
N PRO A 24 -11.14 10.23 45.92
CA PRO A 24 -11.76 11.03 44.88
C PRO A 24 -10.95 12.32 44.77
N ASN A 25 -10.18 12.49 43.70
CA ASN A 25 -9.76 13.83 43.32
C ASN A 25 -9.95 14.01 41.83
N ALA A 26 -10.99 14.78 41.52
CA ALA A 26 -11.13 15.45 40.25
C ALA A 26 -9.94 16.39 40.09
N SER A 27 -9.03 16.07 39.17
CA SER A 27 -8.30 17.08 38.43
C SER A 27 -7.94 16.53 37.07
N CYS A 28 -8.78 16.93 36.12
CA CYS A 28 -8.51 16.88 34.71
C CYS A 28 -7.22 17.69 34.45
N GLN A 29 -6.07 17.03 34.41
CA GLN A 29 -4.91 17.53 33.67
C GLN A 29 -4.51 16.45 32.67
N ARG A 30 -5.33 16.34 31.64
CA ARG A 30 -4.82 15.98 30.32
C ARG A 30 -3.78 17.04 30.00
N LYS A 31 -2.49 16.72 30.19
CA LYS A 31 -1.43 17.46 29.51
C LYS A 31 -1.85 17.49 28.04
N GLN A 32 -2.30 18.65 27.57
CA GLN A 32 -2.34 18.94 26.16
C GLN A 32 -0.88 18.86 25.73
N ALA A 33 -0.50 17.72 25.16
CA ALA A 33 0.57 17.72 24.18
C ALA A 33 0.20 18.83 23.20
N ALA A 34 1.10 19.81 23.06
CA ALA A 34 0.92 20.95 22.19
C ALA A 34 0.29 20.46 20.88
N SER A 35 -0.83 21.08 20.48
CA SER A 35 -1.41 20.83 19.17
C SER A 35 -0.29 20.91 18.15
N PRO A 36 -0.11 19.87 17.29
CA PRO A 36 1.00 19.84 16.35
C PRO A 36 1.03 21.16 15.58
N SER A 37 2.20 21.74 15.38
CA SER A 37 2.35 23.01 14.66
C SER A 37 1.60 22.93 13.31
N PRO A 38 1.08 24.04 12.75
CA PRO A 38 0.54 24.04 11.39
C PRO A 38 1.48 23.38 10.35
N ALA A 39 2.80 23.41 10.57
CA ALA A 39 3.79 22.71 9.75
C ALA A 39 3.77 21.17 9.94
N GLU A 40 3.49 20.69 11.15
CA GLU A 40 3.43 19.28 11.53
C GLU A 40 2.06 18.66 11.18
N GLN A 41 1.00 19.47 11.25
CA GLN A 41 -0.33 19.16 10.70
C GLN A 41 -0.32 19.17 9.16
N ALA A 42 0.41 20.09 8.53
CA ALA A 42 0.65 20.06 7.09
C ALA A 42 1.50 18.85 6.67
N ALA A 43 2.47 18.42 7.49
CA ALA A 43 3.20 17.18 7.26
C ALA A 43 2.33 15.92 7.43
N ALA A 44 1.37 15.93 8.35
CA ALA A 44 0.38 14.87 8.52
C ALA A 44 -0.68 14.84 7.39
N ALA A 45 -1.13 15.99 6.90
CA ALA A 45 -2.03 16.08 5.74
C ALA A 45 -1.31 15.68 4.43
N LYS A 46 0.01 15.91 4.33
CA LYS A 46 0.83 15.38 3.23
C LYS A 46 0.98 13.85 3.26
N ARG A 47 0.63 13.18 4.38
CA ARG A 47 0.66 11.70 4.51
C ARG A 47 -0.59 11.00 4.00
N GLU A 48 -1.70 11.71 3.76
CA GLU A 48 -2.92 11.10 3.18
C GLU A 48 -2.84 10.84 1.67
N GLY A 49 -1.70 11.15 1.05
CA GLY A 49 -1.33 10.71 -0.29
C GLY A 49 -0.07 9.83 -0.32
N ARG A 50 0.27 9.11 0.75
CA ARG A 50 1.38 8.13 0.69
C ARG A 50 1.06 7.13 -0.42
N GLY A 51 1.81 7.20 -1.53
CA GLY A 51 1.67 6.23 -2.61
C GLY A 51 1.74 4.81 -2.06
N VAL A 52 1.00 3.91 -2.70
CA VAL A 52 0.79 2.57 -2.15
C VAL A 52 2.03 1.71 -2.41
N ILE A 53 2.61 1.18 -1.34
CA ILE A 53 3.77 0.27 -1.39
C ILE A 53 3.27 -1.15 -1.12
N TRP A 54 3.52 -2.05 -2.06
CA TRP A 54 3.18 -3.47 -1.97
C TRP A 54 4.43 -4.34 -2.02
N ARG A 55 4.36 -5.55 -1.46
CA ARG A 55 5.41 -6.57 -1.62
C ARG A 55 5.25 -7.39 -2.89
N GLU A 56 4.02 -7.50 -3.37
CA GLU A 56 3.63 -8.23 -4.58
C GLU A 56 2.56 -7.41 -5.32
N ILE A 57 2.33 -7.69 -6.60
CA ILE A 57 1.24 -7.06 -7.35
C ILE A 57 -0.10 -7.24 -6.62
N PRO A 58 -0.96 -6.21 -6.58
CA PRO A 58 -2.27 -6.34 -5.96
C PRO A 58 -3.15 -7.32 -6.75
N SER A 59 -4.07 -7.99 -6.05
CA SER A 59 -5.01 -8.94 -6.67
C SER A 59 -5.95 -8.26 -7.67
N GLN A 60 -6.33 -7.01 -7.40
CA GLN A 60 -7.07 -6.14 -8.31
C GLN A 60 -6.10 -5.16 -8.97
N ILE A 61 -5.93 -5.29 -10.28
CA ILE A 61 -5.02 -4.44 -11.07
C ILE A 61 -5.79 -3.23 -11.58
N ASP A 62 -5.46 -2.05 -11.07
CA ASP A 62 -5.83 -0.77 -11.70
C ASP A 62 -4.99 -0.57 -12.95
N THR A 63 -5.63 -0.55 -14.12
CA THR A 63 -4.95 -0.38 -15.42
C THR A 63 -4.66 1.07 -15.78
N SER A 64 -5.12 2.03 -14.98
CA SER A 64 -4.81 3.46 -15.10
C SER A 64 -3.61 3.89 -14.23
N ALA A 65 -3.24 3.07 -13.25
CA ALA A 65 -2.12 3.32 -12.35
C ALA A 65 -0.74 3.11 -13.01
N ARG A 66 0.28 3.75 -12.42
CA ARG A 66 1.69 3.59 -12.81
C ARG A 66 2.40 2.69 -11.79
N TYR A 67 2.71 1.47 -12.18
CA TYR A 67 3.44 0.52 -11.33
C TYR A 67 4.94 0.71 -11.47
N LEU A 68 5.67 0.61 -10.36
CA LEU A 68 7.14 0.66 -10.33
C LEU A 68 7.67 -0.49 -9.46
N PHE A 69 8.51 -1.34 -10.04
CA PHE A 69 9.23 -2.38 -9.30
C PHE A 69 10.58 -1.82 -8.82
N TYR A 70 10.81 -1.83 -7.51
CA TYR A 70 12.10 -1.48 -6.94
C TYR A 70 12.78 -2.73 -6.42
N LEU A 71 13.92 -3.09 -7.02
CA LEU A 71 14.71 -4.24 -6.61
C LEU A 71 15.94 -3.73 -5.85
N HIS A 72 16.04 -4.10 -4.58
CA HIS A 72 17.18 -3.71 -3.75
C HIS A 72 18.42 -4.54 -4.07
N GLY A 73 19.58 -3.99 -3.70
CA GLY A 73 20.87 -4.69 -3.80
C GLY A 73 21.06 -5.77 -2.72
N MET A 74 22.13 -6.56 -2.87
CA MET A 74 22.46 -7.69 -1.99
C MET A 74 22.70 -7.29 -0.53
N ILE A 75 23.08 -6.04 -0.25
CA ILE A 75 23.30 -5.55 1.12
C ILE A 75 22.06 -5.73 2.00
N VAL A 76 20.87 -5.55 1.43
CA VAL A 76 19.60 -5.70 2.17
C VAL A 76 19.30 -7.17 2.48
N GLU A 77 19.69 -8.09 1.59
CA GLU A 77 19.53 -9.53 1.82
C GLU A 77 20.40 -10.01 2.99
N ASN A 78 21.62 -9.48 3.07
CA ASN A 78 22.62 -9.93 4.03
C ASN A 78 22.47 -9.26 5.39
N PHE A 79 22.02 -8.00 5.43
CA PHE A 79 22.13 -7.15 6.61
C PHE A 79 20.80 -6.47 7.01
N GLY A 80 19.68 -6.83 6.36
CA GLY A 80 18.34 -6.33 6.70
C GLY A 80 17.96 -5.04 5.96
N ILE A 81 16.85 -4.41 6.36
CA ILE A 81 16.22 -3.32 5.59
C ILE A 81 16.87 -1.94 5.75
N ARG A 82 17.70 -1.73 6.77
CA ARG A 82 18.42 -0.46 6.99
C ARG A 82 19.88 -0.67 7.37
N PRO A 83 20.68 -1.32 6.50
CA PRO A 83 22.07 -1.61 6.77
C PRO A 83 22.95 -0.37 6.57
N THR A 84 24.11 -0.36 7.20
CA THR A 84 25.12 0.69 7.01
C THR A 84 26.33 0.12 6.28
N SER A 85 26.67 0.71 5.13
CA SER A 85 27.90 0.43 4.39
C SER A 85 29.01 1.37 4.87
N PRO A 86 30.25 0.90 5.08
CA PRO A 86 31.40 1.76 5.35
C PRO A 86 31.67 2.78 4.23
N GLU A 87 31.42 2.39 2.97
CA GLU A 87 31.73 3.22 1.79
C GLU A 87 30.56 4.15 1.41
N HIS A 88 29.32 3.70 1.61
CA HIS A 88 28.13 4.39 1.08
C HIS A 88 27.15 4.88 2.16
N GLY A 89 27.48 4.71 3.44
CA GLY A 89 26.61 5.10 4.54
C GLY A 89 25.36 4.24 4.67
N VAL A 90 24.31 4.80 5.26
CA VAL A 90 23.05 4.08 5.55
C VAL A 90 22.25 3.86 4.28
N TYR A 91 21.86 2.61 4.03
CA TYR A 91 20.92 2.28 2.96
C TYR A 91 19.48 2.47 3.45
N GLU A 92 18.84 3.53 3.00
CA GLU A 92 17.50 3.94 3.45
C GLU A 92 16.38 3.28 2.62
N TYR A 93 16.26 1.95 2.68
CA TYR A 93 15.29 1.19 1.86
C TYR A 93 13.87 1.75 1.93
N GLU A 94 13.34 1.96 3.13
CA GLU A 94 11.96 2.45 3.32
C GLU A 94 11.78 3.87 2.78
N GLN A 95 12.75 4.76 2.99
CA GLN A 95 12.67 6.14 2.48
C GLN A 95 12.70 6.18 0.95
N ILE A 96 13.44 5.27 0.31
CA ILE A 96 13.44 5.13 -1.15
C ILE A 96 12.04 4.73 -1.62
N LEU A 97 11.41 3.74 -0.98
CA LEU A 97 10.05 3.31 -1.33
C LEU A 97 9.05 4.44 -1.14
N ASP A 98 9.09 5.13 0.00
CA ASP A 98 8.21 6.26 0.30
C ASP A 98 8.40 7.42 -0.69
N THR A 99 9.64 7.70 -1.10
CA THR A 99 9.94 8.75 -2.09
C THR A 99 9.39 8.40 -3.46
N LEU A 100 9.48 7.12 -3.87
CA LEU A 100 8.93 6.64 -5.13
C LEU A 100 7.40 6.66 -5.09
N ALA A 101 6.81 6.19 -4.00
CA ALA A 101 5.37 6.25 -3.76
C ALA A 101 4.85 7.69 -3.82
N GLY A 102 5.54 8.62 -3.15
CA GLY A 102 5.21 10.05 -3.16
C GLY A 102 5.27 10.72 -4.54
N LYS A 103 5.90 10.07 -5.54
CA LYS A 103 5.90 10.52 -6.95
C LYS A 103 4.71 9.99 -7.76
N GLY A 104 3.73 9.35 -7.10
CA GLY A 104 2.50 8.85 -7.72
C GLY A 104 2.63 7.46 -8.35
N PHE A 105 3.62 6.67 -7.92
CA PHE A 105 3.74 5.27 -8.32
C PHE A 105 3.04 4.34 -7.32
N VAL A 106 2.47 3.26 -7.83
CA VAL A 106 2.20 2.05 -7.04
C VAL A 106 3.50 1.26 -6.99
N VAL A 107 4.21 1.35 -5.87
CA VAL A 107 5.54 0.76 -5.71
C VAL A 107 5.40 -0.69 -5.30
N ILE A 108 6.13 -1.58 -5.97
CA ILE A 108 6.20 -3.01 -5.63
C ILE A 108 7.66 -3.32 -5.27
N SER A 109 7.88 -3.69 -4.02
CA SER A 109 9.20 -4.07 -3.52
C SER A 109 9.07 -4.97 -2.29
N GLU A 110 9.89 -6.01 -2.22
CA GLU A 110 10.01 -6.87 -1.05
C GLU A 110 11.50 -7.04 -0.69
N PRO A 111 11.87 -7.00 0.60
CA PRO A 111 13.17 -7.47 1.04
C PRO A 111 13.32 -8.96 0.75
N ARG A 112 14.32 -9.32 -0.05
CA ARG A 112 14.63 -10.70 -0.41
C ARG A 112 15.38 -11.38 0.74
N PRO A 113 15.05 -12.64 1.05
CA PRO A 113 15.79 -13.41 2.05
C PRO A 113 17.21 -13.68 1.57
N LYS A 114 18.14 -13.85 2.51
CA LYS A 114 19.51 -14.26 2.21
C LYS A 114 19.54 -15.58 1.44
N GLY A 115 20.39 -15.66 0.42
CA GLY A 115 20.51 -16.84 -0.43
C GLY A 115 19.43 -16.94 -1.51
N THR A 116 18.75 -15.85 -1.84
CA THR A 116 17.79 -15.82 -2.95
C THR A 116 18.47 -16.20 -4.26
N VAL A 117 17.93 -17.19 -4.96
CA VAL A 117 18.39 -17.58 -6.30
C VAL A 117 17.91 -16.53 -7.32
N ALA A 118 18.84 -15.80 -7.90
CA ALA A 118 18.53 -14.65 -8.76
C ALA A 118 17.66 -15.00 -9.97
N THR A 119 17.87 -16.17 -10.58
CA THR A 119 17.11 -16.64 -11.75
C THR A 119 15.66 -16.92 -11.42
N GLU A 120 15.39 -17.61 -10.30
CA GLU A 120 14.03 -17.90 -9.83
C GLU A 120 13.29 -16.61 -9.46
N TYR A 121 13.99 -15.68 -8.79
CA TYR A 121 13.42 -14.39 -8.44
C TYR A 121 13.10 -13.55 -9.67
N ALA A 122 13.99 -13.51 -10.66
CA ALA A 122 13.73 -12.82 -11.92
C ALA A 122 12.52 -13.41 -12.66
N ALA A 123 12.36 -14.74 -12.65
CA ALA A 123 11.19 -15.40 -13.23
C ALA A 123 9.88 -15.01 -12.51
N LYS A 124 9.89 -14.90 -11.17
CA LYS A 124 8.75 -14.39 -10.39
C LYS A 124 8.39 -12.96 -10.82
N VAL A 125 9.36 -12.06 -10.82
CA VAL A 125 9.15 -10.64 -11.19
C VAL A 125 8.65 -10.52 -12.64
N ALA A 126 9.24 -11.26 -13.58
CA ALA A 126 8.79 -11.29 -14.97
C ALA A 126 7.33 -11.77 -15.10
N GLY A 127 6.95 -12.79 -14.33
CA GLY A 127 5.57 -13.27 -14.25
C GLY A 127 4.60 -12.19 -13.76
N GLN A 128 4.98 -11.43 -12.73
CA GLN A 128 4.18 -10.31 -12.22
C GLN A 128 4.03 -9.19 -13.25
N ILE A 129 5.12 -8.79 -13.92
CA ILE A 129 5.11 -7.79 -14.99
C ILE A 129 4.19 -8.23 -16.15
N ASN A 130 4.30 -9.49 -16.59
CA ASN A 130 3.47 -10.03 -17.66
C ASN A 130 1.98 -10.00 -17.33
N ARG A 131 1.60 -10.23 -16.05
CA ARG A 131 0.21 -10.09 -15.60
C ARG A 131 -0.28 -8.64 -15.72
N LEU A 132 0.52 -7.65 -15.33
CA LEU A 132 0.18 -6.22 -15.46
C LEU A 132 0.00 -5.81 -16.92
N ILE A 133 0.95 -6.18 -17.80
CA ILE A 133 0.88 -5.92 -19.25
C ILE A 133 -0.39 -6.55 -19.85
N SER A 134 -0.68 -7.80 -19.47
CA SER A 134 -1.86 -8.52 -19.96
C SER A 134 -3.17 -7.84 -19.53
N ALA A 135 -3.24 -7.34 -18.30
CA ALA A 135 -4.38 -6.57 -17.81
C ALA A 135 -4.57 -5.27 -18.63
N GLY A 136 -3.50 -4.52 -18.87
CA GLY A 136 -3.53 -3.30 -19.69
C GLY A 136 -3.99 -3.57 -21.13
N ARG A 137 -3.53 -4.67 -21.76
CA ARG A 137 -4.00 -5.10 -23.09
C ARG A 137 -5.50 -5.40 -23.11
N ARG A 138 -6.01 -6.13 -22.11
CA ARG A 138 -7.45 -6.46 -22.00
C ARG A 138 -8.31 -5.22 -21.83
N ALA A 139 -7.91 -4.29 -20.96
CA ALA A 139 -8.62 -3.03 -20.74
C ALA A 139 -8.74 -2.21 -22.03
N ARG A 140 -7.63 -2.09 -22.78
CA ARG A 140 -7.61 -1.38 -24.08
C ARG A 140 -8.50 -2.07 -25.13
N ALA A 141 -8.42 -3.40 -25.24
CA ALA A 141 -9.24 -4.16 -26.18
C ALA A 141 -10.74 -4.03 -25.87
N HIS A 142 -11.11 -4.04 -24.58
CA HIS A 142 -12.47 -3.85 -24.13
C HIS A 142 -12.98 -2.42 -24.44
N TYR A 143 -12.17 -1.39 -24.21
CA TYR A 143 -12.55 -0.01 -24.55
C TYR A 143 -12.76 0.18 -26.06
N GLY A 144 -11.91 -0.44 -26.90
CA GLY A 144 -12.04 -0.40 -28.36
C GLY A 144 -13.30 -1.05 -28.93
N ARG A 145 -13.95 -1.97 -28.19
CA ARG A 145 -15.20 -2.63 -28.62
C ARG A 145 -16.48 -1.85 -28.27
N ARG A 146 -16.42 -0.83 -27.40
CA ARG A 146 -17.62 -0.12 -26.89
C ARG A 146 -18.06 1.11 -27.67
N ARG A 147 -17.42 1.45 -28.80
CA ARG A 147 -17.85 2.59 -29.64
C ARG A 147 -17.82 2.21 -31.11
N ILE A 148 -18.96 1.77 -31.66
CA ILE A 148 -19.64 2.35 -32.84
C ILE A 148 -21.11 1.88 -32.80
N PRO A 149 -22.09 2.72 -32.40
CA PRO A 149 -23.46 2.47 -32.83
C PRO A 149 -23.49 2.63 -34.35
N ARG A 150 -23.73 1.55 -35.08
CA ARG A 150 -24.00 1.63 -36.53
C ARG A 150 -25.20 2.54 -36.70
N ARG A 151 -24.98 3.78 -37.17
CA ARG A 151 -26.04 4.65 -37.70
C ARG A 151 -26.71 3.86 -38.83
N SER A 152 -27.88 3.27 -38.59
CA SER A 152 -28.65 2.66 -39.67
C SER A 152 -28.99 3.78 -40.65
N HIS A 153 -28.35 3.75 -41.81
CA HIS A 153 -28.73 4.62 -42.93
C HIS A 153 -30.02 4.05 -43.52
N SER A 154 -31.12 4.29 -42.83
CA SER A 154 -32.47 3.97 -43.28
C SER A 154 -33.27 5.27 -43.34
N HIS A 155 -32.80 6.25 -44.11
CA HIS A 155 -33.63 7.34 -44.66
C HIS A 155 -32.90 8.10 -45.78
N ARG A 156 -33.12 7.66 -47.02
CA ARG A 156 -33.34 8.56 -48.16
C ARG A 156 -34.11 7.82 -49.25
N ARG A 157 -35.40 7.62 -48.97
CA ARG A 157 -36.46 7.47 -49.98
C ARG A 157 -37.20 8.81 -50.00
N LEU A 158 -37.63 9.26 -51.17
CA LEU A 158 -38.08 10.64 -51.53
C LEU A 158 -36.89 11.59 -51.72
N LEU A 159 -36.57 12.12 -52.91
CA LEU A 159 -37.40 12.59 -54.01
C LEU A 159 -36.66 12.33 -55.33
N ALA A 160 -37.25 11.53 -56.23
CA ALA A 160 -36.90 11.51 -57.64
C ALA A 160 -38.16 11.08 -58.41
N VAL A 161 -39.23 11.85 -58.22
CA VAL A 161 -40.27 12.02 -59.22
C VAL A 161 -40.07 13.43 -59.74
N GLU A 162 -39.95 13.51 -61.06
CA GLU A 162 -40.26 14.66 -61.90
C GLU A 162 -39.09 15.18 -62.76
N LYS A 163 -39.38 15.12 -64.07
CA LYS A 163 -38.66 15.64 -65.26
C LYS A 163 -37.59 14.68 -65.79
N GLN A 164 -37.70 14.11 -67.00
CA GLN A 164 -38.39 14.52 -68.22
C GLN A 164 -38.71 13.30 -69.11
N LYS A 165 -39.88 13.33 -69.75
CA LYS A 165 -40.22 12.73 -71.06
C LYS A 165 -41.18 13.71 -71.73
N PRO A 166 -41.27 13.85 -73.07
CA PRO A 166 -40.56 13.18 -74.16
C PRO A 166 -39.38 13.94 -74.77
#